data_AF-A0A559MI38-F1
#
_entry.id   AF-A0A559MI38-F1
#
_cell.length_a   1.000
_cell.length_b   1.000
_cell.length_c   1.000
_cell.angle_alpha   90.00
_cell.angle_beta   90.00
_cell.angle_gamma   90.00
#
_symmetry.space_group_name_H-M   'P 1'
#
loop_
_entity.id
_entity.type
_entity.pdbx_description
1 polymer ?
#
loop_
_entity_poly.entity_id
_entity_poly.type
_entity_poly.pdbx_seq_one_letter_code
_entity_poly.pdbx_strand_id
1 'polypeptide(L)'
;MENAGYAVRAPGVTGGFNEWCLTNDGSIEKPLYFPHYLDFLDLELVSPAYYFLPDALKAIEDVLALLKSTYLMNVNPSTGFHVHCGDSLNGFKFDTLRKLVSFLFAFTPQLNTIHPPHRQDVTKSTYAGSLRENSRFETKRAPTHKARPTPIQAVSRFINSKTKTELLRHAGSPRSPLVDMAYDFVSIQQMASGDQDQDPYFKPTIEFRQHEGCLDADEAINWIKTVLGIVDFCTNAPTAAVHRILLLTKLETWEKLGDGHDAEREEQMGRIPAEKDFTAIHLLQALNLPGPALYYAQRGLHKHKMKERTMSESTETESRKWDYEKTHNPLSDLDPDPVVRARQEILREAWDALQAASKARDLLDPPIRAHWTFDPTIPYGHLTIRR
;
A
#
# COMPACT_ATOMS: atom_id res chain seq x y z
N MET A 1 26.36 1.82 16.54
CA MET A 1 25.33 2.87 16.67
C MET A 1 25.65 3.86 17.80
N GLU A 2 25.90 3.41 19.03
CA GLU A 2 26.29 4.30 20.14
C GLU A 2 27.56 5.12 19.84
N ASN A 3 28.60 4.48 19.30
CA ASN A 3 29.83 5.17 18.86
C ASN A 3 29.59 6.21 17.75
N ALA A 4 28.46 6.13 17.04
CA ALA A 4 28.04 7.09 16.02
C ALA A 4 27.08 8.17 16.59
N GLY A 5 26.89 8.21 17.92
CA GLY A 5 26.09 9.22 18.60
C GLY A 5 24.59 8.93 18.70
N TYR A 6 24.14 7.73 18.31
CA TYR A 6 22.73 7.35 18.43
C TYR A 6 22.41 6.77 19.81
N ALA A 7 21.29 7.18 20.39
CA ALA A 7 20.72 6.52 21.56
C ALA A 7 20.23 5.12 21.16
N VAL A 8 20.76 4.10 21.84
CA VAL A 8 20.44 2.69 21.59
C VAL A 8 19.88 2.08 22.86
N ARG A 9 18.78 1.36 22.71
CA ARG A 9 18.19 0.60 23.81
C ARG A 9 19.00 -0.65 24.10
N ALA A 10 19.25 -0.91 25.39
CA ALA A 10 19.89 -2.14 25.82
C ALA A 10 19.04 -3.38 25.47
N PRO A 11 19.65 -4.49 25.02
CA PRO A 11 18.94 -5.74 24.76
C PRO A 11 18.10 -6.19 25.97
N GLY A 12 16.85 -6.58 25.74
CA GLY A 12 15.93 -7.07 26.78
C GLY A 12 15.18 -5.99 27.57
N VAL A 13 15.45 -4.71 27.32
CA VAL A 13 14.63 -3.61 27.87
C VAL A 13 13.38 -3.41 27.00
N THR A 14 12.21 -3.47 27.62
CA THR A 14 10.91 -3.41 26.94
C THR A 14 10.30 -2.01 27.08
N GLY A 15 9.52 -1.58 26.08
CA GLY A 15 8.85 -0.28 26.07
C GLY A 15 9.73 0.91 25.63
N GLY A 16 9.08 2.01 25.22
CA GLY A 16 9.72 3.26 24.79
C GLY A 16 9.83 3.43 23.27
N PHE A 17 9.85 4.68 22.80
CA PHE A 17 9.88 5.05 21.38
C PHE A 17 11.01 6.03 21.01
N ASN A 18 11.92 6.33 21.93
CA ASN A 18 12.88 7.44 21.73
C ASN A 18 14.28 6.97 21.33
N GLU A 19 14.48 5.66 21.14
CA GLU A 19 15.80 5.05 20.97
C GLU A 19 15.77 4.01 19.86
N TRP A 20 16.91 3.82 19.21
CA TRP A 20 17.10 2.70 18.28
C TRP A 20 17.11 1.40 19.05
N CYS A 21 16.41 0.38 18.54
CA CYS A 21 16.32 -0.92 19.18
C CYS A 21 16.72 -2.01 18.18
N LEU A 22 17.59 -2.91 18.62
CA LEU A 22 17.94 -4.13 17.89
C LEU A 22 17.26 -5.31 18.58
N THR A 23 16.48 -6.07 17.83
CA THR A 23 15.78 -7.27 18.32
C THR A 23 15.99 -8.44 17.36
N ASN A 24 15.62 -9.64 17.79
CA ASN A 24 15.62 -10.82 16.93
C ASN A 24 14.30 -10.91 16.15
N ASP A 25 14.38 -11.35 14.90
CA ASP A 25 13.24 -11.62 14.03
C ASP A 25 13.32 -13.03 13.45
N GLY A 26 12.71 -13.98 14.19
CA GLY A 26 12.69 -15.39 13.82
C GLY A 26 11.90 -15.71 12.54
N SER A 27 11.27 -14.72 11.89
CA SER A 27 10.66 -14.90 10.58
C SER A 27 11.68 -14.80 9.43
N ILE A 28 12.89 -14.28 9.69
CA ILE A 28 13.94 -14.14 8.69
C ILE A 28 14.60 -15.49 8.41
N GLU A 29 14.57 -15.89 7.14
CA GLU A 29 15.20 -17.10 6.66
C GLU A 29 16.70 -16.90 6.42
N LYS A 30 17.50 -17.84 6.92
CA LYS A 30 18.93 -17.91 6.67
C LYS A 30 19.21 -18.21 5.18
N PRO A 31 20.27 -17.61 4.57
CA PRO A 31 20.70 -17.99 3.23
C PRO A 31 20.98 -19.47 3.11
N LEU A 32 20.56 -20.08 1.99
CA LEU A 32 20.76 -21.51 1.70
C LEU A 32 22.25 -21.91 1.75
N TYR A 33 23.13 -21.03 1.29
CA TYR A 33 24.57 -21.18 1.37
C TYR A 33 25.12 -20.13 2.32
N PHE A 34 25.61 -20.60 3.47
CA PHE A 34 26.17 -19.74 4.50
C PHE A 34 27.47 -20.36 5.01
N PRO A 35 28.61 -19.63 4.99
CA PRO A 35 29.88 -20.18 5.43
C PRO A 35 29.83 -20.66 6.88
N HIS A 36 30.38 -21.85 7.15
CA HIS A 36 30.36 -22.47 8.49
C HIS A 36 31.15 -21.68 9.56
N TYR A 37 31.98 -20.72 9.15
CA TYR A 37 32.77 -19.88 10.04
C TYR A 37 32.09 -18.55 10.39
N LEU A 38 30.88 -18.31 9.88
CA LEU A 38 30.06 -17.16 10.26
C LEU A 38 28.89 -17.65 11.12
N ASP A 39 28.43 -16.77 12.00
CA ASP A 39 27.15 -16.91 12.70
C ASP A 39 26.09 -16.09 11.97
N PHE A 40 24.92 -16.69 11.75
CA PHE A 40 23.79 -15.98 11.17
C PHE A 40 22.96 -15.38 12.30
N LEU A 41 22.70 -14.08 12.21
CA LEU A 41 21.85 -13.35 13.14
C LEU A 41 20.61 -12.85 12.39
N ASP A 42 19.44 -13.22 12.88
CA ASP A 42 18.13 -12.83 12.41
C ASP A 42 17.68 -11.57 13.13
N LEU A 43 17.98 -10.40 12.55
CA LEU A 43 17.87 -9.11 13.23
C LEU A 43 16.76 -8.22 12.65
N GLU A 44 15.96 -7.62 13.53
CA GLU A 44 15.11 -6.47 13.25
C GLU A 44 15.68 -5.22 13.93
N LEU A 45 15.85 -4.15 13.14
CA LEU A 45 16.27 -2.84 13.62
C LEU A 45 15.08 -1.89 13.60
N VAL A 46 14.72 -1.38 14.76
CA VAL A 46 13.59 -0.46 14.95
C VAL A 46 14.13 0.93 15.27
N SER A 47 13.70 1.92 14.49
CA SER A 47 14.05 3.33 14.75
C SER A 47 13.25 3.90 15.93
N PRO A 48 13.71 5.01 16.53
CA PRO A 48 12.84 5.87 17.31
C PRO A 48 11.59 6.27 16.51
N ALA A 49 10.52 6.63 17.21
CA ALA A 49 9.40 7.35 16.64
C ALA A 49 9.82 8.78 16.36
N TYR A 50 9.72 9.18 15.10
CA TYR A 50 10.05 10.52 14.67
C TYR A 50 8.80 11.28 14.23
N TYR A 51 8.81 12.59 14.44
CA TYR A 51 8.00 13.48 13.61
C TYR A 51 8.52 13.45 12.18
N PHE A 52 7.63 13.55 11.21
CA PHE A 52 7.99 13.49 9.80
C PHE A 52 8.67 14.79 9.35
N LEU A 53 9.97 14.87 9.60
CA LEU A 53 10.84 16.01 9.32
C LEU A 53 12.06 15.57 8.50
N PRO A 54 12.73 16.49 7.78
CA PRO A 54 13.95 16.16 7.02
C PRO A 54 15.03 15.47 7.85
N ASP A 55 15.24 15.90 9.10
CA ASP A 55 16.24 15.33 10.01
C ASP A 55 15.94 13.86 10.37
N ALA A 56 14.66 13.49 10.44
CA ALA A 56 14.27 12.10 10.66
C ALA A 56 14.66 11.21 9.48
N LEU A 57 14.43 11.68 8.26
CA LEU A 57 14.85 10.98 7.04
C LEU A 57 16.37 10.89 6.95
N LYS A 58 17.08 11.95 7.36
CA LYS A 58 18.54 11.96 7.44
C LYS A 58 19.07 10.92 8.43
N ALA A 59 18.44 10.80 9.60
CA ALA A 59 18.81 9.77 10.58
C ALA A 59 18.66 8.34 10.01
N ILE A 60 17.60 8.07 9.23
CA ILE A 60 17.43 6.79 8.54
C ILE A 60 18.57 6.58 7.52
N GLU A 61 18.86 7.58 6.68
CA GLU A 61 19.94 7.52 5.68
C GLU A 61 21.29 7.20 6.34
N ASP A 62 21.64 7.92 7.41
CA ASP A 62 22.92 7.79 8.11
C ASP A 62 23.06 6.42 8.79
N VAL A 63 21.99 5.89 9.40
CA VAL A 63 22.01 4.55 10.00
C VAL A 63 22.14 3.47 8.93
N LEU A 64 21.41 3.58 7.81
CA LEU A 64 21.56 2.62 6.70
C LEU A 64 22.98 2.67 6.10
N ALA A 65 23.59 3.85 5.99
CA ALA A 65 24.97 4.00 5.56
C ALA A 65 25.94 3.34 6.54
N LEU A 66 25.77 3.57 7.84
CA LEU A 66 26.57 2.97 8.91
C LEU A 66 26.49 1.44 8.88
N LEU A 67 25.29 0.86 8.72
CA LEU A 67 25.10 -0.58 8.67
C LEU A 67 25.89 -1.19 7.50
N LYS A 68 25.74 -0.61 6.30
CA LYS A 68 26.43 -1.05 5.08
C LYS A 68 27.94 -0.94 5.18
N SER A 69 28.47 0.08 5.87
CA SER A 69 29.91 0.29 5.98
C SER A 69 30.57 -0.54 7.08
N THR A 70 29.79 -1.04 8.04
CA THR A 70 30.33 -1.64 9.28
C THR A 70 30.12 -3.15 9.34
N TYR A 71 29.02 -3.66 8.78
CA TYR A 71 28.60 -5.05 8.96
C TYR A 71 28.41 -5.76 7.62
N LEU A 72 28.58 -7.08 7.66
CA LEU A 72 28.19 -7.94 6.55
C LEU A 72 26.67 -8.16 6.61
N MET A 73 25.95 -7.37 5.82
CA MET A 73 24.49 -7.41 5.80
C MET A 73 23.97 -8.33 4.70
N ASN A 74 22.95 -9.12 5.01
CA ASN A 74 22.23 -9.94 4.03
C ASN A 74 20.73 -9.61 4.08
N VAL A 75 20.24 -8.98 3.02
CA VAL A 75 18.81 -8.73 2.78
C VAL A 75 18.31 -9.77 1.79
N ASN A 76 17.19 -10.41 2.09
CA ASN A 76 16.64 -11.49 1.27
C ASN A 76 15.09 -11.43 1.24
N PRO A 77 14.39 -12.24 0.42
CA PRO A 77 12.94 -12.14 0.28
C PRO A 77 12.11 -12.32 1.57
N SER A 78 12.66 -12.94 2.63
CA SER A 78 12.01 -13.04 3.94
C SER A 78 12.11 -11.74 4.74
N THR A 79 13.14 -10.91 4.51
CA THR A 79 13.32 -9.63 5.20
C THR A 79 12.27 -8.61 4.73
N GLY A 80 11.70 -7.85 5.66
CA GLY A 80 10.71 -6.79 5.41
C GLY A 80 11.22 -5.41 5.83
N PHE A 81 10.70 -4.35 5.21
CA PHE A 81 10.89 -2.97 5.67
C PHE A 81 9.54 -2.37 6.06
N HIS A 82 9.34 -2.18 7.36
CA HIS A 82 8.04 -1.78 7.90
C HIS A 82 8.02 -0.29 8.23
N VAL A 83 6.87 0.36 7.98
CA VAL A 83 6.64 1.74 8.41
C VAL A 83 5.49 1.74 9.42
N HIS A 84 5.78 2.14 10.65
CA HIS A 84 4.76 2.39 11.67
C HIS A 84 4.35 3.87 11.64
N CYS A 85 3.06 4.14 11.49
CA CYS A 85 2.54 5.50 11.47
C CYS A 85 1.42 5.67 12.51
N GLY A 86 1.46 6.75 13.28
CA GLY A 86 0.45 7.11 14.29
C GLY A 86 0.33 8.62 14.47
N ASP A 87 -0.78 9.05 15.08
CA ASP A 87 -0.97 10.45 15.53
C ASP A 87 -0.61 10.57 17.01
N SER A 88 0.70 10.54 17.28
CA SER A 88 1.25 10.51 18.62
C SER A 88 0.59 9.41 19.46
N LEU A 89 0.19 9.70 20.70
CA LEU A 89 -0.50 8.77 21.60
C LEU A 89 -2.02 8.69 21.40
N ASN A 90 -2.57 9.49 20.48
CA ASN A 90 -4.03 9.62 20.32
C ASN A 90 -4.64 8.52 19.45
N GLY A 91 -3.80 7.76 18.73
CA GLY A 91 -4.25 6.87 17.66
C GLY A 91 -5.00 7.65 16.58
N PHE A 92 -5.84 6.97 15.80
CA PHE A 92 -6.54 7.62 14.69
C PHE A 92 -8.00 7.97 15.00
N LYS A 93 -8.44 9.14 14.50
CA LYS A 93 -9.86 9.49 14.42
C LYS A 93 -10.62 8.46 13.59
N PHE A 94 -11.87 8.17 13.96
CA PHE A 94 -12.65 7.14 13.26
C PHE A 94 -12.88 7.47 11.78
N ASP A 95 -13.12 8.75 11.47
CA ASP A 95 -13.29 9.19 10.08
C ASP A 95 -12.04 8.94 9.23
N THR A 96 -10.86 9.23 9.78
CA THR A 96 -9.57 8.91 9.16
C THR A 96 -9.43 7.42 8.90
N LEU A 97 -9.78 6.56 9.87
CA LEU A 97 -9.72 5.11 9.70
C LEU A 97 -10.64 4.62 8.59
N ARG A 98 -11.88 5.13 8.49
CA ARG A 98 -12.79 4.76 7.40
C ARG A 98 -12.19 5.13 6.04
N LYS A 99 -11.68 6.35 5.91
CA LYS A 99 -11.02 6.83 4.69
C LYS A 99 -9.80 5.99 4.34
N LEU A 100 -8.91 5.75 5.30
CA LEU A 100 -7.67 5.03 5.10
C LEU A 100 -7.92 3.56 4.74
N VAL A 101 -8.75 2.83 5.48
CA VAL A 101 -9.06 1.43 5.17
C VAL A 101 -9.74 1.31 3.80
N SER A 102 -10.69 2.20 3.49
CA SER A 102 -11.31 2.26 2.16
C SER A 102 -10.28 2.53 1.06
N PHE A 103 -9.34 3.45 1.29
CA PHE A 103 -8.29 3.79 0.35
C PHE A 103 -7.33 2.63 0.11
N LEU A 104 -6.80 2.04 1.19
CA LEU A 104 -5.86 0.93 1.12
C LEU A 104 -6.50 -0.28 0.43
N PHE A 105 -7.78 -0.55 0.68
CA PHE A 105 -8.51 -1.58 -0.06
C PHE A 105 -8.68 -1.20 -1.53
N ALA A 106 -9.17 0.02 -1.82
CA ALA A 106 -9.45 0.48 -3.16
C ALA A 106 -8.21 0.42 -4.07
N PHE A 107 -7.05 0.79 -3.54
CA PHE A 107 -5.84 0.96 -4.34
C PHE A 107 -4.78 -0.12 -4.10
N THR A 108 -5.12 -1.24 -3.46
CA THR A 108 -4.22 -2.40 -3.39
C THR A 108 -3.61 -2.74 -4.76
N PRO A 109 -4.36 -2.80 -5.89
CA PRO A 109 -3.77 -3.16 -7.18
C PRO A 109 -2.66 -2.19 -7.61
N GLN A 110 -2.86 -0.88 -7.39
CA GLN A 110 -1.83 0.13 -7.66
C GLN A 110 -0.65 -0.02 -6.71
N LEU A 111 -0.90 -0.11 -5.40
CA LEU A 111 0.15 -0.20 -4.39
C LEU A 111 0.98 -1.48 -4.53
N ASN A 112 0.41 -2.60 -4.95
CA ASN A 112 1.16 -3.81 -5.22
C ASN A 112 2.20 -3.59 -6.34
N THR A 113 1.86 -2.80 -7.37
CA THR A 113 2.75 -2.64 -8.54
C THR A 113 4.10 -1.97 -8.22
N ILE A 114 4.20 -1.23 -7.10
CA ILE A 114 5.44 -0.58 -6.64
C ILE A 114 6.35 -1.49 -5.82
N HIS A 115 5.93 -2.73 -5.55
CA HIS A 115 6.69 -3.74 -4.81
C HIS A 115 7.26 -4.81 -5.74
N PRO A 116 8.31 -5.55 -5.34
CA PRO A 116 8.86 -6.64 -6.14
C PRO A 116 7.83 -7.79 -6.32
N PRO A 117 7.95 -8.63 -7.37
CA PRO A 117 7.01 -9.70 -7.67
C PRO A 117 6.67 -10.63 -6.49
N HIS A 118 7.66 -10.94 -5.63
CA HIS A 118 7.45 -11.83 -4.49
C HIS A 118 6.60 -11.19 -3.35
N ARG A 119 6.48 -9.86 -3.33
CA ARG A 119 5.58 -9.10 -2.43
C ARG A 119 4.24 -8.76 -3.08
N GLN A 120 4.10 -9.00 -4.39
CA GLN A 120 2.86 -8.81 -5.12
C GLN A 120 1.92 -10.02 -5.05
N ASP A 121 2.42 -11.21 -4.67
CA ASP A 121 1.61 -12.42 -4.59
C ASP A 121 0.68 -12.37 -3.37
N VAL A 122 -0.55 -11.93 -3.65
CA VAL A 122 -1.64 -11.76 -2.69
C VAL A 122 -2.13 -13.05 -2.04
N THR A 123 -1.73 -14.22 -2.56
CA THR A 123 -2.17 -15.54 -2.07
C THR A 123 -1.12 -16.25 -1.23
N LYS A 124 0.16 -15.83 -1.30
CA LYS A 124 1.29 -16.53 -0.68
C LYS A 124 2.15 -15.69 0.24
N SER A 125 2.01 -14.36 0.29
CA SER A 125 2.83 -13.56 1.19
C SER A 125 2.43 -13.80 2.64
N THR A 126 3.11 -14.73 3.32
CA THR A 126 3.17 -14.76 4.78
C THR A 126 3.65 -13.38 5.24
N TYR A 127 2.97 -12.80 6.23
CA TYR A 127 3.31 -11.49 6.82
C TYR A 127 3.07 -10.21 6.01
N ALA A 128 2.58 -10.29 4.77
CA ALA A 128 2.20 -9.09 3.98
C ALA A 128 1.00 -9.32 3.05
N GLY A 129 0.08 -10.19 3.46
CA GLY A 129 -1.13 -10.54 2.71
C GLY A 129 -2.02 -9.32 2.44
N SER A 130 -2.49 -9.18 1.21
CA SER A 130 -3.26 -8.00 0.82
C SER A 130 -4.61 -7.92 1.51
N LEU A 131 -5.04 -6.69 1.80
CA LEU A 131 -6.36 -6.38 2.36
C LEU A 131 -7.51 -6.83 1.45
N ARG A 132 -7.29 -6.84 0.12
CA ARG A 132 -8.30 -7.24 -0.86
C ARG A 132 -8.57 -8.73 -0.87
N GLU A 133 -7.64 -9.58 -0.47
CA GLU A 133 -7.79 -11.04 -0.56
C GLU A 133 -7.89 -11.66 0.82
N ASN A 134 -7.21 -11.07 1.81
CA ASN A 134 -7.02 -11.69 3.12
C ASN A 134 -7.81 -10.99 4.24
N SER A 135 -8.54 -9.90 3.99
CA SER A 135 -9.37 -9.30 5.03
C SER A 135 -10.50 -10.23 5.48
N ARG A 136 -10.96 -10.07 6.72
CA ARG A 136 -12.14 -10.77 7.25
C ARG A 136 -13.40 -10.52 6.42
N PHE A 137 -13.53 -9.34 5.83
CA PHE A 137 -14.66 -9.01 4.95
C PHE A 137 -14.73 -9.93 3.72
N GLU A 138 -13.58 -10.21 3.11
CA GLU A 138 -13.46 -11.03 1.91
C GLU A 138 -13.57 -12.52 2.23
N THR A 139 -12.74 -12.97 3.16
CA THR A 139 -12.59 -14.39 3.51
C THR A 139 -13.84 -14.99 4.16
N LYS A 140 -14.61 -14.24 4.96
CA LYS A 140 -15.87 -14.74 5.54
C LYS A 140 -17.04 -14.77 4.56
N ARG A 141 -16.98 -14.01 3.46
CA ARG A 141 -18.04 -14.01 2.43
C ARG A 141 -17.83 -15.10 1.39
N ALA A 142 -16.58 -15.48 1.12
CA ALA A 142 -16.26 -16.52 0.14
C ALA A 142 -17.07 -17.83 0.27
N PRO A 143 -17.36 -18.35 1.49
CA PRO A 143 -18.16 -19.58 1.64
C PRO A 143 -19.68 -19.38 1.49
N THR A 144 -20.18 -18.16 1.67
CA THR A 144 -21.63 -17.89 1.80
C THR A 144 -22.21 -17.11 0.62
N HIS A 145 -21.39 -16.60 -0.29
CA HIS A 145 -21.82 -15.81 -1.44
C HIS A 145 -21.29 -16.42 -2.74
N LYS A 146 -22.14 -16.45 -3.77
CA LYS A 146 -21.80 -17.00 -5.10
C LYS A 146 -20.74 -16.17 -5.85
N ALA A 147 -20.47 -14.95 -5.40
CA ALA A 147 -19.57 -14.00 -6.06
C ALA A 147 -18.77 -13.18 -5.03
N ARG A 148 -17.53 -12.82 -5.37
CA ARG A 148 -16.75 -11.83 -4.60
C ARG A 148 -17.42 -10.45 -4.70
N PRO A 149 -17.37 -9.63 -3.64
CA PRO A 149 -17.86 -8.26 -3.71
C PRO A 149 -17.02 -7.46 -4.72
N THR A 150 -17.66 -6.53 -5.43
CA THR A 150 -16.90 -5.61 -6.27
C THR A 150 -16.10 -4.63 -5.41
N PRO A 151 -15.00 -4.06 -5.92
CA PRO A 151 -14.19 -3.09 -5.18
C PRO A 151 -15.01 -1.95 -4.58
N ILE A 152 -15.97 -1.40 -5.33
CA ILE A 152 -16.85 -0.33 -4.85
C ILE A 152 -17.80 -0.79 -3.74
N GLN A 153 -18.25 -2.05 -3.74
CA GLN A 153 -19.08 -2.60 -2.65
C GLN A 153 -18.28 -2.73 -1.36
N ALA A 154 -17.03 -3.18 -1.45
CA ALA A 154 -16.13 -3.28 -0.30
C ALA A 154 -15.79 -1.89 0.26
N VAL A 155 -15.42 -0.95 -0.61
CA VAL A 155 -15.19 0.46 -0.23
C VAL A 155 -16.42 1.06 0.45
N SER A 156 -17.61 0.83 -0.12
CA SER A 156 -18.88 1.27 0.46
C SER A 156 -19.13 0.66 1.85
N ARG A 157 -18.75 -0.59 2.08
CA ARG A 157 -18.85 -1.21 3.40
C ARG A 157 -17.95 -0.53 4.43
N PHE A 158 -16.70 -0.27 4.09
CA PHE A 158 -15.75 0.36 5.01
C PHE A 158 -16.11 1.82 5.31
N ILE A 159 -16.46 2.61 4.29
CA ILE A 159 -16.79 4.03 4.48
C ILE A 159 -18.08 4.22 5.29
N ASN A 160 -19.01 3.27 5.21
CA ASN A 160 -20.29 3.30 5.93
C ASN A 160 -20.27 2.53 7.27
N SER A 161 -19.11 2.01 7.70
CA SER A 161 -18.98 1.33 8.99
C SER A 161 -19.41 2.25 10.14
N LYS A 162 -20.11 1.71 11.14
CA LYS A 162 -20.74 2.49 12.21
C LYS A 162 -19.85 2.68 13.42
N THR A 163 -18.90 1.76 13.64
CA THR A 163 -17.97 1.82 14.78
C THR A 163 -16.54 1.47 14.34
N LYS A 164 -15.54 1.96 15.11
CA LYS A 164 -14.12 1.59 14.92
C LYS A 164 -13.95 0.07 14.98
N THR A 165 -14.53 -0.58 15.98
CA THR A 165 -14.46 -2.04 16.18
C THR A 165 -15.03 -2.81 15.00
N GLU A 166 -16.17 -2.40 14.45
CA GLU A 166 -16.75 -3.04 13.25
C GLU A 166 -15.81 -2.93 12.05
N LEU A 167 -15.31 -1.71 11.77
CA LEU A 167 -14.41 -1.43 10.67
C LEU A 167 -13.13 -2.28 10.76
N LEU A 168 -12.43 -2.20 11.89
CA LEU A 168 -11.14 -2.86 12.09
C LEU A 168 -11.30 -4.39 12.09
N ARG A 169 -12.39 -4.91 12.65
CA ARG A 169 -12.72 -6.33 12.56
C ARG A 169 -12.97 -6.79 11.12
N HIS A 170 -13.50 -5.94 10.24
CA HIS A 170 -13.69 -6.29 8.84
C HIS A 170 -12.39 -6.19 8.02
N ALA A 171 -11.55 -5.20 8.33
CA ALA A 171 -10.26 -4.98 7.69
C ALA A 171 -9.18 -6.01 8.11
N GLY A 172 -9.19 -6.44 9.37
CA GLY A 172 -8.15 -7.30 9.93
C GLY A 172 -8.14 -8.74 9.41
N SER A 173 -7.09 -9.48 9.78
CA SER A 173 -6.87 -10.88 9.39
C SER A 173 -7.92 -11.84 10.00
N PRO A 174 -8.47 -12.80 9.24
CA PRO A 174 -9.35 -13.84 9.76
C PRO A 174 -8.63 -14.82 10.70
N ARG A 175 -7.31 -15.01 10.53
CA ARG A 175 -6.49 -16.01 11.23
C ARG A 175 -5.79 -15.47 12.48
N SER A 176 -6.46 -14.58 13.21
CA SER A 176 -5.95 -14.00 14.47
C SER A 176 -5.28 -15.06 15.37
N PRO A 177 -4.06 -14.81 15.92
CA PRO A 177 -3.33 -13.54 15.98
C PRO A 177 -2.19 -13.40 14.95
N LEU A 178 -2.12 -14.26 13.92
CA LEU A 178 -0.98 -14.20 13.00
C LEU A 178 -1.01 -12.93 12.14
N VAL A 179 0.14 -12.27 12.12
CA VAL A 179 0.45 -10.95 11.58
C VAL A 179 0.60 -10.98 10.05
N ASP A 180 -0.39 -11.56 9.38
CA ASP A 180 -0.26 -11.97 7.97
C ASP A 180 -0.69 -10.91 6.96
N MET A 181 -0.85 -9.64 7.36
CA MET A 181 -1.44 -8.60 6.53
C MET A 181 -0.42 -7.53 6.13
N ALA A 182 -0.57 -7.02 4.91
CA ALA A 182 0.10 -5.83 4.38
C ALA A 182 -0.05 -4.59 5.27
N TYR A 183 -1.16 -4.51 6.01
CA TYR A 183 -1.46 -3.45 6.95
C TYR A 183 -1.92 -4.08 8.26
N ASP A 184 -1.21 -3.79 9.34
CA ASP A 184 -1.58 -4.23 10.67
C ASP A 184 -2.28 -3.12 11.45
N PHE A 185 -3.47 -3.44 11.93
CA PHE A 185 -4.31 -2.54 12.72
C PHE A 185 -4.48 -3.03 14.16
N VAL A 186 -3.78 -4.08 14.61
CA VAL A 186 -3.95 -4.70 15.93
C VAL A 186 -3.88 -3.67 17.05
N SER A 187 -2.90 -2.78 17.03
CA SER A 187 -2.77 -1.78 18.09
C SER A 187 -3.92 -0.77 18.08
N ILE A 188 -4.38 -0.33 16.91
CA ILE A 188 -5.56 0.54 16.82
C ILE A 188 -6.83 -0.20 17.28
N GLN A 189 -6.91 -1.50 17.04
CA GLN A 189 -8.00 -2.34 17.53
C GLN A 189 -7.96 -2.48 19.06
N GLN A 190 -6.79 -2.68 19.66
CA GLN A 190 -6.61 -2.69 21.11
C GLN A 190 -7.07 -1.36 21.74
N MET A 191 -6.70 -0.22 21.16
CA MET A 191 -7.21 1.10 21.61
C MET A 191 -8.73 1.21 21.52
N ALA A 192 -9.33 0.68 20.44
CA ALA A 192 -10.78 0.74 20.26
C ALA A 192 -11.53 -0.14 21.26
N SER A 193 -10.90 -1.21 21.75
CA SER A 193 -11.44 -2.13 22.76
C SER A 193 -11.10 -1.72 24.20
N GLY A 194 -10.12 -0.83 24.42
CA GLY A 194 -9.62 -0.48 25.75
C GLY A 194 -8.56 -1.45 26.30
N ASP A 195 -8.00 -2.30 25.43
CA ASP A 195 -7.06 -3.38 25.82
C ASP A 195 -5.58 -2.94 25.76
N GLN A 196 -5.30 -1.66 25.47
CA GLN A 196 -3.93 -1.17 25.26
C GLN A 196 -3.01 -1.33 26.48
N ASP A 197 -3.55 -1.26 27.69
CA ASP A 197 -2.77 -1.33 28.94
C ASP A 197 -2.27 -2.77 29.24
N GLN A 198 -2.76 -3.77 28.50
CA GLN A 198 -2.34 -5.17 28.65
C GLN A 198 -1.08 -5.50 27.83
N ASP A 199 -0.66 -4.62 26.92
CA ASP A 199 0.48 -4.83 26.04
C ASP A 199 1.62 -3.86 26.40
N PRO A 200 2.70 -4.32 27.05
CA PRO A 200 3.84 -3.46 27.37
C PRO A 200 4.61 -2.98 26.14
N TYR A 201 4.32 -3.50 24.95
CA TYR A 201 4.89 -3.10 23.67
C TYR A 201 3.93 -2.29 22.81
N PHE A 202 2.79 -1.88 23.38
CA PHE A 202 1.73 -1.18 22.70
C PHE A 202 2.25 0.07 21.96
N LYS A 203 2.03 0.13 20.64
CA LYS A 203 2.33 1.28 19.77
C LYS A 203 1.02 1.78 19.16
N PRO A 204 0.56 3.03 19.38
CA PRO A 204 -0.67 3.56 18.80
C PRO A 204 -0.55 3.87 17.29
N THR A 205 -0.09 2.88 16.52
CA THR A 205 0.30 3.00 15.13
C THR A 205 -0.42 1.97 14.26
N ILE A 206 -0.48 2.25 12.96
CA ILE A 206 -0.74 1.26 11.91
C ILE A 206 0.62 0.88 11.32
N GLU A 207 0.86 -0.41 11.15
CA GLU A 207 2.10 -0.92 10.55
C GLU A 207 1.87 -1.28 9.08
N PHE A 208 2.75 -0.81 8.21
CA PHE A 208 2.74 -1.08 6.76
C PHE A 208 3.88 -2.05 6.42
N ARG A 209 3.55 -3.25 5.95
CA ARG A 209 4.48 -4.39 5.78
C ARG A 209 4.76 -4.82 4.34
N GLN A 210 4.26 -4.07 3.36
CA GLN A 210 4.31 -4.49 1.94
C GLN A 210 5.71 -4.45 1.33
N HIS A 211 6.62 -3.64 1.88
CA HIS A 211 7.93 -3.42 1.29
C HIS A 211 8.91 -4.54 1.68
N GLU A 212 9.69 -5.02 0.71
CA GLU A 212 10.81 -5.92 1.00
C GLU A 212 11.87 -5.22 1.86
N GLY A 213 12.66 -5.99 2.60
CA GLY A 213 13.82 -5.43 3.29
C GLY A 213 14.71 -4.69 2.30
N CYS A 214 15.26 -3.55 2.70
CA CYS A 214 16.18 -2.78 1.87
C CYS A 214 17.21 -2.06 2.75
N LEU A 215 18.40 -1.84 2.18
CA LEU A 215 19.45 -0.99 2.77
C LEU A 215 19.77 0.21 1.86
N ASP A 216 18.96 0.40 0.82
CA ASP A 216 19.01 1.56 -0.05
C ASP A 216 18.21 2.70 0.60
N ALA A 217 18.89 3.82 0.86
CA ALA A 217 18.27 4.94 1.58
C ALA A 217 17.24 5.66 0.71
N ASP A 218 17.48 5.79 -0.59
CA ASP A 218 16.52 6.42 -1.51
C ASP A 218 15.24 5.59 -1.59
N GLU A 219 15.38 4.26 -1.62
CA GLU A 219 14.26 3.33 -1.60
C GLU A 219 13.45 3.41 -0.32
N ALA A 220 14.12 3.30 0.84
CA ALA A 220 13.48 3.40 2.15
C ALA A 220 12.76 4.73 2.33
N ILE A 221 13.42 5.85 1.98
CA ILE A 221 12.86 7.20 2.12
C ILE A 221 11.63 7.40 1.21
N ASN A 222 11.66 6.90 -0.03
CA ASN A 222 10.51 7.02 -0.93
C ASN A 222 9.32 6.18 -0.46
N TRP A 223 9.57 5.01 0.14
CA TRP A 223 8.49 4.24 0.77
C TRP A 223 7.91 4.95 2.01
N ILE A 224 8.75 5.49 2.90
CA ILE A 224 8.29 6.31 4.04
C ILE A 224 7.42 7.47 3.56
N LYS A 225 7.90 8.25 2.57
CA LYS A 225 7.16 9.36 1.96
C LYS A 225 5.82 8.92 1.37
N THR A 226 5.77 7.74 0.76
CA THR A 226 4.55 7.17 0.17
C THR A 226 3.53 6.84 1.25
N VAL A 227 3.93 6.08 2.27
CA VAL A 227 3.06 5.68 3.38
C VAL A 227 2.51 6.90 4.10
N LEU A 228 3.38 7.83 4.51
CA LEU A 228 2.96 9.02 5.24
C LEU A 228 2.12 9.97 4.38
N GLY A 229 2.42 10.08 3.08
CA GLY A 229 1.60 10.84 2.14
C GLY A 229 0.18 10.29 1.97
N ILE A 230 0.02 8.97 1.95
CA ILE A 230 -1.31 8.31 1.93
C ILE A 230 -2.07 8.60 3.23
N VAL A 231 -1.43 8.40 4.38
CA VAL A 231 -2.05 8.63 5.70
C VAL A 231 -2.46 10.09 5.86
N ASP A 232 -1.57 11.01 5.49
CA ASP A 232 -1.82 12.45 5.51
C ASP A 232 -2.99 12.83 4.59
N PHE A 233 -3.03 12.33 3.35
CA PHE A 233 -4.17 12.57 2.45
C PHE A 233 -5.49 12.09 3.05
N CYS A 234 -5.54 10.86 3.57
CA CYS A 234 -6.75 10.32 4.20
C CYS A 234 -7.15 11.07 5.48
N THR A 235 -6.20 11.73 6.14
CA THR A 235 -6.45 12.50 7.37
C THR A 235 -6.93 13.91 7.08
N ASN A 236 -6.27 14.60 6.15
CA ASN A 236 -6.35 16.05 5.99
C ASN A 236 -7.09 16.49 4.72
N ALA A 237 -7.21 15.64 3.69
CA ALA A 237 -7.92 16.01 2.49
C ALA A 237 -9.45 16.16 2.75
N PRO A 238 -10.13 17.06 2.04
CA PRO A 238 -11.59 17.15 2.08
C PRO A 238 -12.23 15.78 1.80
N THR A 239 -13.24 15.40 2.56
CA THR A 239 -13.94 14.11 2.39
C THR A 239 -14.42 13.90 0.95
N ALA A 240 -14.84 14.97 0.27
CA ALA A 240 -15.21 14.92 -1.14
C ALA A 240 -14.05 14.51 -2.07
N ALA A 241 -12.82 14.95 -1.80
CA ALA A 241 -11.64 14.55 -2.58
C ALA A 241 -11.33 13.06 -2.39
N VAL A 242 -11.36 12.58 -1.14
CA VAL A 242 -11.19 11.14 -0.85
C VAL A 242 -12.29 10.31 -1.50
N HIS A 243 -13.55 10.73 -1.43
CA HIS A 243 -14.65 10.02 -2.07
C HIS A 243 -14.50 9.95 -3.59
N ARG A 244 -14.04 11.04 -4.23
CA ARG A 244 -13.84 11.07 -5.68
C ARG A 244 -12.74 10.13 -6.13
N ILE A 245 -11.61 10.07 -5.42
CA ILE A 245 -10.58 9.10 -5.79
C ILE A 245 -11.11 7.67 -5.60
N LEU A 246 -11.82 7.39 -4.51
CA LEU A 246 -12.45 6.08 -4.28
C LEU A 246 -13.44 5.68 -5.38
N LEU A 247 -14.13 6.62 -6.03
CA LEU A 247 -15.01 6.35 -7.17
C LEU A 247 -14.27 5.81 -8.40
N LEU A 248 -12.95 5.97 -8.49
CA LEU A 248 -12.14 5.36 -9.56
C LEU A 248 -12.19 3.82 -9.52
N THR A 249 -12.54 3.22 -8.39
CA THR A 249 -12.81 1.76 -8.31
C THR A 249 -13.97 1.31 -9.21
N LYS A 250 -14.85 2.23 -9.65
CA LYS A 250 -15.88 1.92 -10.64
C LYS A 250 -15.31 1.63 -12.04
N LEU A 251 -14.07 2.04 -12.30
CA LEU A 251 -13.38 1.76 -13.57
C LEU A 251 -12.81 0.34 -13.62
N GLU A 252 -12.81 -0.37 -12.50
CA GLU A 252 -12.32 -1.72 -12.39
C GLU A 252 -13.44 -2.70 -12.79
N THR A 253 -13.39 -3.16 -14.04
CA THR A 253 -14.33 -4.13 -14.60
C THR A 253 -13.97 -5.57 -14.21
N TRP A 254 -12.70 -5.81 -13.91
CA TRP A 254 -12.15 -7.07 -13.41
C TRP A 254 -10.85 -6.80 -12.62
N GLU A 255 -10.40 -7.79 -11.83
CA GLU A 255 -9.16 -7.74 -11.05
C GLU A 255 -8.27 -8.94 -11.35
N LYS A 256 -6.95 -8.78 -11.21
CA LYS A 256 -6.01 -9.92 -11.30
C LYS A 256 -6.10 -10.77 -10.04
N LEU A 257 -6.25 -12.08 -10.21
CA LEU A 257 -6.49 -13.03 -9.11
C LEU A 257 -5.33 -14.00 -8.89
N GLY A 258 -4.39 -14.13 -9.84
CA GLY A 258 -3.33 -15.14 -9.78
C GLY A 258 -3.85 -16.58 -9.87
N ASP A 259 -5.07 -16.78 -10.38
CA ASP A 259 -5.75 -18.08 -10.47
C ASP A 259 -5.41 -18.86 -11.75
N GLY A 260 -4.49 -18.36 -12.57
CA GLY A 260 -4.10 -18.93 -13.87
C GLY A 260 -4.88 -18.40 -15.07
N HIS A 261 -5.96 -17.64 -14.87
CA HIS A 261 -6.84 -17.14 -15.95
C HIS A 261 -6.71 -15.63 -16.18
N ASP A 262 -5.72 -14.97 -15.56
CA ASP A 262 -5.52 -13.53 -15.70
C ASP A 262 -5.17 -13.10 -17.13
N ALA A 263 -4.45 -13.95 -17.88
CA ALA A 263 -4.10 -13.68 -19.27
C ALA A 263 -5.34 -13.69 -20.19
N GLU A 264 -6.20 -14.69 -20.03
CA GLU A 264 -7.47 -14.81 -20.77
C GLU A 264 -8.41 -13.65 -20.47
N ARG A 265 -8.53 -13.26 -19.18
CA ARG A 265 -9.31 -12.08 -18.78
C ARG A 265 -8.73 -10.80 -19.37
N GLU A 266 -7.41 -10.66 -19.40
CA GLU A 266 -6.76 -9.49 -20.00
C GLU A 266 -6.95 -9.42 -21.52
N GLU A 267 -6.94 -10.55 -22.22
CA GLU A 267 -7.22 -10.61 -23.65
C GLU A 267 -8.68 -10.20 -23.96
N GLN A 268 -9.62 -10.67 -23.14
CA GLN A 268 -11.05 -10.40 -23.33
C GLN A 268 -11.48 -8.99 -22.87
N MET A 269 -10.94 -8.53 -21.74
CA MET A 269 -11.43 -7.34 -21.03
C MET A 269 -10.43 -6.18 -21.03
N GLY A 270 -9.23 -6.39 -21.60
CA GLY A 270 -8.13 -5.44 -21.56
C GLY A 270 -7.45 -5.37 -20.18
N ARG A 271 -6.37 -4.59 -20.12
CA ARG A 271 -5.58 -4.40 -18.90
C ARG A 271 -6.38 -3.71 -17.79
N ILE A 272 -6.16 -4.14 -16.54
CA ILE A 272 -6.75 -3.51 -15.35
C ILE A 272 -6.30 -2.03 -15.23
N PRO A 273 -7.09 -1.16 -14.57
CA PRO A 273 -6.74 0.26 -14.41
C PRO A 273 -5.33 0.50 -13.86
N ALA A 274 -4.89 -0.31 -12.88
CA ALA A 274 -3.58 -0.21 -12.25
C ALA A 274 -2.39 -0.37 -13.22
N GLU A 275 -2.63 -0.91 -14.41
CA GLU A 275 -1.61 -1.20 -15.42
C GLU A 275 -1.71 -0.35 -16.70
N LYS A 276 -2.77 0.47 -16.78
CA LYS A 276 -3.09 1.23 -17.98
C LYS A 276 -3.50 2.65 -17.60
N ASP A 277 -4.79 2.86 -17.33
CA ASP A 277 -5.39 4.19 -17.31
C ASP A 277 -5.20 4.92 -15.96
N PHE A 278 -4.92 4.18 -14.87
CA PHE A 278 -4.72 4.75 -13.54
C PHE A 278 -3.72 3.91 -12.72
N THR A 279 -2.45 4.02 -13.10
CA THR A 279 -1.32 3.34 -12.45
C THR A 279 -0.97 3.93 -11.08
N ALA A 280 -0.07 3.28 -10.35
CA ALA A 280 0.49 3.81 -9.10
C ALA A 280 1.09 5.22 -9.27
N ILE A 281 1.66 5.54 -10.43
CA ILE A 281 2.24 6.87 -10.68
C ILE A 281 1.15 7.93 -10.70
N HIS A 282 0.03 7.66 -11.39
CA HIS A 282 -1.13 8.54 -11.41
C HIS A 282 -1.75 8.70 -10.01
N LEU A 283 -1.80 7.61 -9.23
CA LEU A 283 -2.25 7.66 -7.84
C LEU A 283 -1.35 8.55 -7.00
N LEU A 284 -0.04 8.39 -7.05
CA LEU A 284 0.89 9.21 -6.26
C LEU A 284 0.85 10.69 -6.68
N GLN A 285 0.71 10.97 -7.97
CA GLN A 285 0.48 12.33 -8.46
C GLN A 285 -0.84 12.92 -7.93
N ALA A 286 -1.91 12.13 -7.92
CA ALA A 286 -3.21 12.52 -7.35
C ALA A 286 -3.11 12.87 -5.85
N LEU A 287 -2.23 12.20 -5.11
CA LEU A 287 -1.97 12.48 -3.69
C LEU A 287 -1.02 13.68 -3.46
N ASN A 288 -0.58 14.36 -4.52
CA ASN A 288 0.45 15.39 -4.48
C ASN A 288 1.80 14.87 -3.94
N LEU A 289 2.23 13.68 -4.40
CA LEU A 289 3.50 13.05 -4.04
C LEU A 289 4.44 12.95 -5.25
N PRO A 290 4.92 14.09 -5.81
CA PRO A 290 5.70 14.09 -7.04
C PRO A 290 7.06 13.38 -6.91
N GLY A 291 7.68 13.41 -5.73
CA GLY A 291 8.95 12.72 -5.45
C GLY A 291 8.80 11.19 -5.58
N PRO A 292 7.94 10.55 -4.77
CA PRO A 292 7.64 9.13 -4.90
C PRO A 292 7.14 8.74 -6.30
N ALA A 293 6.28 9.55 -6.92
CA ALA A 293 5.80 9.29 -8.28
C ALA A 293 6.96 9.21 -9.30
N LEU A 294 7.89 10.16 -9.25
CA LEU A 294 9.06 10.16 -10.13
C LEU A 294 9.98 8.96 -9.86
N TYR A 295 10.24 8.67 -8.58
CA TYR A 295 11.08 7.56 -8.15
C TYR A 295 10.59 6.22 -8.71
N TYR A 296 9.32 5.88 -8.50
CA TYR A 296 8.77 4.60 -8.98
C TYR A 296 8.61 4.55 -10.50
N ALA A 297 8.36 5.70 -11.15
CA ALA A 297 8.30 5.78 -12.61
C ALA A 297 9.65 5.43 -13.25
N GLN A 298 10.76 5.96 -12.71
CA GLN A 298 12.11 5.72 -13.20
C GLN A 298 12.57 4.26 -13.05
N ARG A 299 12.08 3.55 -12.01
CA ARG A 299 12.39 2.13 -11.79
C ARG A 299 11.47 1.16 -12.56
N GLY A 300 10.43 1.67 -13.23
CA GLY A 300 9.47 0.84 -13.96
C GLY A 300 8.62 -0.07 -13.04
N LEU A 301 8.52 0.27 -11.74
CA LEU A 301 7.77 -0.47 -10.72
C LEU A 301 6.29 -0.03 -10.70
N HIS A 302 5.61 -0.06 -11.84
CA HIS A 302 4.19 0.32 -11.93
C HIS A 302 3.38 -0.65 -12.80
N LYS A 303 3.89 -1.87 -12.98
CA LYS A 303 3.23 -2.96 -13.70
C LYS A 303 3.14 -4.17 -12.78
N HIS A 304 2.00 -4.87 -12.82
CA HIS A 304 1.84 -6.09 -12.04
C HIS A 304 2.66 -7.20 -12.72
N LYS A 305 3.43 -7.92 -11.92
CA LYS A 305 4.26 -9.05 -12.34
C LYS A 305 3.89 -10.27 -11.50
N MET A 306 2.61 -10.65 -11.48
CA MET A 306 2.21 -11.91 -10.84
C MET A 306 2.82 -13.09 -11.60
N LYS A 307 3.34 -14.09 -10.88
CA LYS A 307 3.78 -15.35 -11.51
C LYS A 307 2.55 -16.14 -11.94
N GLU A 308 2.55 -16.62 -13.19
CA GLU A 308 1.56 -17.59 -13.66
C GLU A 308 1.66 -18.88 -12.85
N ARG A 309 0.51 -19.44 -12.48
CA ARG A 309 0.41 -20.70 -11.76
C ARG A 309 0.70 -21.86 -12.71
N THR A 310 1.61 -22.76 -12.36
CA THR A 310 1.57 -24.12 -12.89
C THR A 310 0.50 -24.88 -12.11
N MET A 311 -0.58 -25.29 -12.78
CA MET A 311 -1.64 -26.09 -12.16
C MET A 311 -1.08 -27.43 -11.68
N SER A 312 -1.17 -27.72 -10.38
CA SER A 312 -1.32 -29.10 -9.92
C SER A 312 -2.81 -29.42 -9.92
N GLU A 313 -3.19 -30.51 -10.57
CA GLU A 313 -4.54 -31.01 -10.86
C GLU A 313 -5.63 -30.54 -9.90
N SER A 314 -6.56 -29.76 -10.46
CA SER A 314 -7.76 -29.24 -9.83
C SER A 314 -8.78 -30.33 -9.53
N THR A 315 -9.50 -30.20 -8.41
CA THR A 315 -10.94 -30.49 -8.46
C THR A 315 -11.63 -29.26 -9.06
N GLU A 316 -12.18 -29.45 -10.25
CA GLU A 316 -12.96 -28.45 -10.99
C GLU A 316 -14.04 -27.83 -10.09
N THR A 317 -14.01 -26.51 -9.95
CA THR A 317 -15.20 -25.74 -9.60
C THR A 317 -15.56 -24.90 -10.80
N GLU A 318 -16.77 -25.13 -11.30
CA GLU A 318 -17.35 -24.53 -12.51
C GLU A 318 -17.02 -23.04 -12.66
N SER A 319 -16.58 -22.68 -13.87
CA SER A 319 -16.34 -21.32 -14.33
C SER A 319 -17.53 -20.40 -14.00
N ARG A 320 -17.30 -19.43 -13.13
CA ARG A 320 -18.29 -18.41 -12.77
C ARG A 320 -18.35 -17.33 -13.85
N LYS A 321 -19.44 -17.31 -14.60
CA LYS A 321 -19.85 -16.20 -15.47
C LYS A 321 -20.52 -15.10 -14.66
N TRP A 322 -20.14 -13.84 -14.92
CA TRP A 322 -20.64 -12.65 -14.23
C TRP A 322 -21.90 -12.08 -14.90
N ASP A 323 -22.84 -11.56 -14.11
CA ASP A 323 -24.15 -11.09 -14.63
C ASP A 323 -24.10 -9.87 -15.58
N TYR A 324 -22.96 -9.16 -15.71
CA TYR A 324 -22.81 -8.08 -16.69
C TYR A 324 -22.40 -8.59 -18.09
N GLU A 325 -22.10 -9.89 -18.25
CA GLU A 325 -21.83 -10.56 -19.53
C GLU A 325 -23.06 -10.62 -20.46
N LYS A 326 -24.22 -10.13 -20.01
CA LYS A 326 -25.49 -10.16 -20.79
C LYS A 326 -25.66 -8.98 -21.75
N THR A 327 -24.74 -8.04 -21.80
CA THR A 327 -24.79 -6.95 -22.78
C THR A 327 -23.40 -6.59 -23.26
N HIS A 328 -23.03 -7.04 -24.46
CA HIS A 328 -22.57 -6.13 -25.54
C HIS A 328 -22.39 -6.89 -26.85
N ASN A 329 -22.94 -6.29 -27.91
CA ASN A 329 -22.80 -6.69 -29.31
C ASN A 329 -21.76 -5.74 -29.94
N PRO A 330 -20.64 -6.22 -30.51
CA PRO A 330 -19.63 -5.34 -31.07
C PRO A 330 -19.99 -5.06 -32.54
N LEU A 331 -20.33 -3.82 -32.87
CA LEU A 331 -20.19 -3.19 -34.19
C LEU A 331 -20.77 -1.76 -34.15
N SER A 332 -19.91 -0.74 -34.11
CA SER A 332 -20.01 0.48 -34.95
C SER A 332 -18.94 1.50 -34.61
N ASP A 333 -18.20 1.92 -35.64
CA ASP A 333 -17.33 3.08 -35.66
C ASP A 333 -18.11 4.41 -35.53
N LEU A 334 -17.41 5.45 -35.05
CA LEU A 334 -17.78 6.88 -35.00
C LEU A 334 -18.70 7.38 -33.87
N ASP A 335 -18.36 7.04 -32.62
CA ASP A 335 -18.55 7.87 -31.41
C ASP A 335 -17.72 7.17 -30.31
N PRO A 336 -16.89 7.81 -29.46
CA PRO A 336 -16.35 7.10 -28.31
C PRO A 336 -17.52 6.55 -27.50
N ASP A 337 -17.58 5.21 -27.47
CA ASP A 337 -18.54 4.38 -26.73
C ASP A 337 -19.00 5.11 -25.45
N PRO A 338 -20.32 5.25 -25.19
CA PRO A 338 -20.83 5.87 -23.97
C PRO A 338 -20.14 5.40 -22.68
N VAL A 339 -19.66 4.15 -22.63
CA VAL A 339 -18.86 3.60 -21.53
C VAL A 339 -17.46 4.26 -21.45
N VAL A 340 -16.78 4.43 -22.58
CA VAL A 340 -15.49 5.13 -22.67
C VAL A 340 -15.65 6.60 -22.29
N ARG A 341 -16.74 7.27 -22.73
CA ARG A 341 -17.03 8.66 -22.37
C ARG A 341 -17.30 8.81 -20.86
N ALA A 342 -18.15 7.97 -20.29
CA ALA A 342 -18.43 7.97 -18.85
C ALA A 342 -17.16 7.69 -18.02
N ARG A 343 -16.29 6.80 -18.51
CA ARG A 343 -14.99 6.53 -17.89
C ARG A 343 -14.07 7.74 -17.93
N GLN A 344 -14.00 8.46 -19.05
CA GLN A 344 -13.22 9.69 -19.18
C GLN A 344 -13.77 10.83 -18.29
N GLU A 345 -15.08 10.93 -18.15
CA GLU A 345 -15.74 11.89 -17.25
C GLU A 345 -15.40 11.61 -15.78
N ILE A 346 -15.49 10.35 -15.33
CA ILE A 346 -15.10 9.96 -13.96
C ILE A 346 -13.63 10.31 -13.69
N LEU A 347 -12.72 10.01 -14.63
CA LEU A 347 -11.30 10.33 -14.50
C LEU A 347 -11.06 11.85 -14.43
N ARG A 348 -11.76 12.62 -15.27
CA ARG A 348 -11.64 14.09 -15.31
C ARG A 348 -12.18 14.74 -14.04
N GLU A 349 -13.35 14.32 -13.57
CA GLU A 349 -13.93 14.83 -12.33
C GLU A 349 -13.11 14.47 -11.08
N ALA A 350 -12.47 13.29 -11.08
CA ALA A 350 -11.52 12.93 -10.04
C ALA A 350 -10.29 13.84 -10.11
N TRP A 351 -9.69 14.00 -11.29
CA TRP A 351 -8.53 14.86 -11.51
C TRP A 351 -8.76 16.32 -11.09
N ASP A 352 -9.85 16.93 -11.53
CA ASP A 352 -10.16 18.34 -11.23
C ASP A 352 -10.37 18.57 -9.72
N ALA A 353 -10.98 17.61 -9.04
CA ALA A 353 -11.15 17.70 -7.59
C ALA A 353 -9.85 17.48 -6.82
N LEU A 354 -8.95 16.63 -7.32
CA LEU A 354 -7.61 16.44 -6.75
C LEU A 354 -6.78 17.70 -6.93
N GLN A 355 -6.87 18.37 -8.08
CA GLN A 355 -6.22 19.66 -8.32
C GLN A 355 -6.78 20.75 -7.40
N ALA A 356 -8.10 20.77 -7.16
CA ALA A 356 -8.70 21.69 -6.20
C ALA A 356 -8.23 21.42 -4.76
N ALA A 357 -8.12 20.15 -4.36
CA ALA A 357 -7.61 19.76 -3.05
C ALA A 357 -6.12 20.09 -2.87
N SER A 358 -5.29 19.89 -3.91
CA SER A 358 -3.89 20.30 -3.93
C SER A 358 -3.74 21.80 -3.78
N LYS A 359 -4.52 22.61 -4.53
CA LYS A 359 -4.51 24.07 -4.40
C LYS A 359 -4.97 24.55 -3.02
N ALA A 360 -5.97 23.89 -2.43
CA ALA A 360 -6.41 24.20 -1.07
C ALA A 360 -5.34 23.87 -0.02
N ARG A 361 -4.52 22.83 -0.27
CA ARG A 361 -3.37 22.46 0.55
C ARG A 361 -2.21 23.46 0.41
N ASP A 362 -1.90 23.91 -0.81
CA ASP A 362 -0.85 24.91 -1.09
C ASP A 362 -1.13 26.28 -0.45
N LEU A 363 -2.40 26.58 -0.14
CA LEU A 363 -2.83 27.79 0.59
C LEU A 363 -2.67 27.66 2.12
N LEU A 364 -2.55 26.44 2.63
CA LEU A 364 -2.38 26.16 4.06
C LEU A 364 -0.92 25.83 4.44
N ASP A 365 -0.10 25.42 3.47
CA ASP A 365 1.35 25.20 3.61
C ASP A 365 2.04 25.54 2.28
N PRO A 366 2.93 26.55 2.20
CA PRO A 366 3.52 26.95 0.93
C PRO A 366 4.55 25.89 0.46
N PRO A 367 4.39 25.29 -0.74
CA PRO A 367 5.37 24.34 -1.25
C PRO A 367 6.62 25.05 -1.79
N ILE A 368 7.78 24.44 -1.56
CA ILE A 368 9.00 24.68 -2.33
C ILE A 368 8.67 24.27 -3.79
N ARG A 369 8.58 25.27 -4.67
CA ARG A 369 8.00 25.16 -6.01
C ARG A 369 8.87 24.33 -6.97
N ALA A 370 8.27 23.30 -7.57
CA ALA A 370 8.59 22.86 -8.93
C ALA A 370 7.29 22.90 -9.74
N HIS A 371 7.22 23.79 -10.73
CA HIS A 371 6.04 23.95 -11.57
C HIS A 371 6.01 22.86 -12.64
N TRP A 372 4.96 22.03 -12.66
CA TRP A 372 4.69 21.04 -13.70
C TRP A 372 3.31 21.32 -14.31
N THR A 373 3.24 21.43 -15.64
CA THR A 373 1.98 21.54 -16.39
C THR A 373 1.76 20.28 -17.22
N PHE A 374 0.59 19.65 -17.05
CA PHE A 374 0.13 18.54 -17.88
C PHE A 374 -0.70 19.08 -19.05
N ASP A 375 -0.30 18.77 -20.28
CA ASP A 375 -1.07 19.08 -21.49
C ASP A 375 -1.75 17.78 -21.99
N PRO A 376 -3.09 17.68 -21.92
CA PRO A 376 -3.83 16.48 -22.32
C PRO A 376 -3.88 16.26 -23.84
N THR A 377 -3.29 17.14 -24.66
CA THR A 377 -3.37 17.06 -26.12
C THR A 377 -2.18 16.40 -26.81
N ILE A 378 -1.12 16.02 -26.08
CA ILE A 378 0.11 15.48 -26.67
C ILE A 378 0.22 13.96 -26.44
N PRO A 379 0.14 13.13 -27.49
CA PRO A 379 0.35 11.70 -27.37
C PRO A 379 1.85 11.41 -27.27
N TYR A 380 2.30 10.97 -26.10
CA TYR A 380 3.63 10.46 -25.76
C TYR A 380 4.82 11.38 -26.07
N GLY A 381 5.40 11.93 -24.99
CA GLY A 381 6.82 12.26 -24.92
C GLY A 381 7.24 13.58 -25.53
N HIS A 382 7.19 14.66 -24.75
CA HIS A 382 8.26 15.66 -24.76
C HIS A 382 8.23 16.51 -23.48
N LEU A 383 9.31 16.43 -22.71
CA LEU A 383 9.58 17.22 -21.51
C LEU A 383 10.38 18.46 -21.91
N THR A 384 9.89 19.67 -21.61
CA THR A 384 10.70 20.88 -21.73
C THR A 384 10.82 21.53 -20.35
N ILE A 385 12.05 21.55 -19.82
CA ILE A 385 12.42 22.24 -18.59
C ILE A 385 12.87 23.65 -19.00
N ARG A 386 12.17 24.71 -18.55
CA ARG A 386 12.71 26.07 -18.57
C ARG A 386 13.01 26.49 -17.14
N ARG A 387 14.23 27.03 -16.95
CA ARG A 387 14.74 27.55 -15.68
C ARG A 387 13.95 28.77 -15.22
#